data_AF-A0A7W1FEJ3-F1
#
_entry.id   AF-A0A7W1FEJ3-F1
#
_cell.length_a   1.000
_cell.length_b   1.000
_cell.length_c   1.000
_cell.angle_alpha   90.00
_cell.angle_beta   90.00
_cell.angle_gamma   90.00
#
_symmetry.space_group_name_H-M   'P 1'
#
loop_
_entity.id
_entity.type
_entity.pdbx_description
1 polymer ?
#
loop_
_entity_poly.entity_id
_entity_poly.type
_entity_poly.pdbx_seq_one_letter_code
_entity_poly.pdbx_strand_id
1 'polypeptide(L)'
;VLLTDVGGRSRGIVSILAVPALILFVPIFDTTFVTVLRKIWGRKASQGGRDHTSHRLVALGLSERNAVLLLYGLALLAGLFSVLVRELQPVQSIAIITLFTVVLTLVGVYLSKVKVYEEQQEELALQNQAAFGFLLNLSHKRRIFEVVLDAALIALAYYGSYVLIFGNFEASENWTLFVKSLPILIVLKLSAFLVVGVYRGIWRYTSIRDLVTFFKGVSLGSVLSILAILLLYRFEFFSRSIFIVDGLLLLFALAGSRMAFRVFRQLLPAANVGDGCKVLIYGAGDGGELVLRELKNNPDWNYAPVGFVDDDPLKTGKVIHGLKVYGGNGSLKTICRDNKVEEILLSVRNVPPARLKEVKEICKELDVSLKRAFLKIETVDFE
;
A
#
# COMPACT_ATOMS: atom_id res chain seq x y z
N VAL A 1 18.22 -32.88 -24.41
CA VAL A 1 18.79 -31.83 -25.29
C VAL A 1 18.36 -30.43 -24.87
N LEU A 2 17.12 -30.17 -24.45
CA LEU A 2 16.68 -28.85 -23.96
C LEU A 2 16.99 -28.55 -22.47
N LEU A 3 17.59 -29.50 -21.75
CA LEU A 3 17.89 -29.40 -20.31
C LEU A 3 19.28 -29.94 -19.95
N THR A 4 20.18 -30.10 -20.92
CA THR A 4 21.50 -30.71 -20.66
C THR A 4 22.58 -29.64 -20.58
N ASP A 5 23.09 -29.46 -19.35
CA ASP A 5 24.29 -28.71 -18.96
C ASP A 5 25.55 -29.26 -19.63
N VAL A 6 25.88 -28.76 -20.82
CA VAL A 6 27.20 -28.97 -21.41
C VAL A 6 27.76 -27.63 -21.87
N GLY A 7 28.72 -27.12 -21.10
CA GLY A 7 29.73 -26.18 -21.57
C GLY A 7 29.34 -24.71 -21.65
N GLY A 8 29.59 -23.97 -20.56
CA GLY A 8 29.73 -22.51 -20.54
C GLY A 8 28.43 -21.73 -20.37
N ARG A 9 28.20 -21.17 -19.16
CA ARG A 9 27.10 -20.21 -18.81
C ARG A 9 25.93 -20.27 -19.80
N SER A 10 25.31 -21.43 -19.98
CA SER A 10 24.27 -21.60 -20.97
C SER A 10 23.07 -20.80 -20.47
N ARG A 11 22.79 -19.69 -21.16
CA ARG A 11 21.71 -18.77 -20.86
C ARG A 11 20.41 -19.57 -20.78
N GLY A 12 19.94 -19.88 -19.58
CA GLY A 12 18.69 -20.61 -19.40
C GLY A 12 17.56 -19.86 -20.10
N ILE A 13 16.60 -20.59 -20.68
CA ILE A 13 15.43 -20.02 -21.37
C ILE A 13 14.74 -18.95 -20.49
N VAL A 14 14.75 -19.16 -19.17
CA VAL A 14 14.25 -18.21 -18.18
C VAL A 14 14.93 -16.85 -18.27
N SER A 15 16.27 -16.78 -18.31
CA SER A 15 16.97 -15.48 -18.39
C SER A 15 16.80 -14.83 -19.78
N ILE A 16 16.72 -15.64 -20.84
CA ILE A 16 16.46 -15.16 -22.21
C ILE A 16 15.11 -14.46 -22.30
N LEU A 17 14.07 -15.00 -21.67
CA LEU A 17 12.72 -14.43 -21.67
C LEU A 17 12.53 -13.32 -20.62
N ALA A 18 13.15 -13.48 -19.44
CA ALA A 18 12.98 -12.55 -18.33
C ALA A 18 13.64 -11.19 -18.59
N VAL A 19 14.81 -11.16 -19.24
CA VAL A 19 15.55 -9.91 -19.49
C VAL A 19 14.73 -8.91 -20.32
N PRO A 20 14.18 -9.26 -21.51
CA PRO A 20 13.30 -8.35 -22.25
C PRO A 20 12.04 -7.95 -21.47
N ALA A 21 11.44 -8.89 -20.73
CA ALA A 21 10.24 -8.62 -19.93
C ALA A 21 10.51 -7.62 -18.79
N LEU A 22 11.67 -7.71 -18.12
CA LEU A 22 12.10 -6.78 -17.09
C LEU A 22 12.45 -5.40 -17.66
N ILE A 23 13.12 -5.35 -18.82
CA ILE A 23 13.45 -4.08 -19.50
C ILE A 23 12.18 -3.35 -19.94
N LEU A 24 11.21 -4.08 -20.50
CA LEU A 24 9.91 -3.54 -20.93
C LEU A 24 8.87 -3.58 -19.81
N PHE A 25 9.29 -3.69 -18.55
CA PHE A 25 8.39 -3.86 -17.43
C PHE A 25 7.34 -2.74 -17.35
N VAL A 26 7.75 -1.46 -17.40
CA VAL A 26 6.82 -0.33 -17.26
C VAL A 26 5.70 -0.35 -18.31
N PRO A 27 5.97 -0.44 -19.62
CA PRO A 27 4.91 -0.52 -20.62
C PRO A 27 4.08 -1.82 -20.53
N ILE A 28 4.70 -2.97 -20.21
CA ILE A 28 3.96 -4.23 -20.02
C ILE A 28 3.00 -4.11 -18.83
N PHE A 29 3.47 -3.56 -17.71
CA PHE A 29 2.65 -3.36 -16.52
C PHE A 29 1.51 -2.39 -16.79
N ASP A 30 1.79 -1.25 -17.40
CA ASP A 30 0.78 -0.23 -17.67
C ASP A 30 -0.34 -0.75 -18.58
N THR A 31 0.04 -1.39 -19.70
CA THR A 31 -0.91 -1.98 -20.65
C THR A 31 -1.70 -3.13 -20.03
N THR A 32 -1.04 -4.04 -19.29
CA THR A 32 -1.70 -5.16 -18.62
C THR A 32 -2.66 -4.67 -17.55
N PHE A 33 -2.22 -3.71 -16.73
CA PHE A 33 -3.00 -3.15 -15.63
C PHE A 33 -4.26 -2.45 -16.12
N VAL A 34 -4.13 -1.56 -17.11
CA VAL A 34 -5.28 -0.86 -17.72
C VAL A 34 -6.23 -1.86 -18.39
N THR A 35 -5.70 -2.82 -19.13
CA THR A 35 -6.52 -3.85 -19.82
C THR A 35 -7.30 -4.70 -18.82
N VAL A 36 -6.65 -5.20 -17.77
CA VAL A 36 -7.27 -6.01 -16.73
C VAL A 36 -8.35 -5.21 -16.00
N LEU A 37 -8.06 -3.97 -15.61
CA LEU A 37 -9.04 -3.12 -14.92
C LEU A 37 -10.25 -2.78 -15.78
N ARG A 38 -10.05 -2.37 -17.03
CA ARG A 38 -11.16 -2.10 -17.97
C ARG A 38 -12.03 -3.33 -18.15
N LYS A 39 -11.43 -4.51 -18.30
CA LYS A 39 -12.16 -5.77 -18.42
C LYS A 39 -12.91 -6.13 -17.13
N ILE A 40 -12.30 -5.89 -15.97
CA ILE A 40 -12.96 -6.07 -14.66
C ILE A 40 -14.18 -5.15 -14.53
N TRP A 41 -14.14 -3.93 -15.09
CA TRP A 41 -15.24 -2.96 -15.08
C TRP A 41 -16.13 -3.00 -16.34
N GLY A 42 -16.06 -4.08 -17.13
CA GLY A 42 -16.95 -4.27 -18.30
C GLY A 42 -16.67 -3.35 -19.50
N ARG A 43 -15.55 -2.63 -19.51
CA ARG A 43 -15.13 -1.73 -20.61
C ARG A 43 -14.25 -2.45 -21.63
N LYS A 44 -14.28 -2.00 -22.88
CA LYS A 44 -13.40 -2.52 -23.94
C LYS A 44 -11.97 -2.05 -23.73
N ALA A 45 -10.99 -2.94 -23.89
CA ALA A 45 -9.57 -2.60 -23.77
C ALA A 45 -9.12 -1.51 -24.76
N SER A 46 -9.78 -1.41 -25.93
CA SER A 46 -9.45 -0.47 -27.01
C SER A 46 -10.01 0.95 -26.85
N GLN A 47 -10.78 1.25 -25.81
CA GLN A 47 -11.27 2.61 -25.56
C GLN A 47 -10.12 3.50 -25.07
N GLY A 48 -9.97 4.71 -25.62
CA GLY A 48 -9.01 5.69 -25.11
C GLY A 48 -9.41 6.22 -23.73
N GLY A 49 -8.46 6.46 -22.83
CA GLY A 49 -8.74 6.92 -21.46
C GLY A 49 -7.50 7.44 -20.74
N ARG A 50 -7.72 8.21 -19.66
CA ARG A 50 -6.66 8.76 -18.77
C ARG A 50 -6.43 7.86 -17.54
N ASP A 51 -6.59 6.55 -17.70
CA ASP A 51 -6.52 5.54 -16.63
C ASP A 51 -5.17 4.81 -16.57
N HIS A 52 -4.21 5.25 -17.39
CA HIS A 52 -2.81 4.82 -17.33
C HIS A 52 -2.17 5.13 -15.97
N THR A 53 -1.13 4.35 -15.64
CA THR A 53 -0.39 4.39 -14.38
C THR A 53 0.10 5.81 -14.05
N SER A 54 0.60 6.55 -15.03
CA SER A 54 1.04 7.94 -14.87
C SER A 54 -0.09 8.86 -14.42
N HIS A 55 -1.26 8.79 -15.06
CA HIS A 55 -2.42 9.60 -14.68
C HIS A 55 -2.99 9.20 -13.32
N ARG A 56 -2.96 7.90 -12.96
CA ARG A 56 -3.32 7.44 -11.62
C ARG A 56 -2.38 7.94 -10.53
N LEU A 57 -1.08 7.99 -10.81
CA LEU A 57 -0.08 8.57 -9.92
C LEU A 57 -0.30 10.08 -9.73
N VAL A 58 -0.71 10.79 -10.78
CA VAL A 58 -1.08 12.21 -10.69
C VAL A 58 -2.38 12.40 -9.90
N ALA A 59 -3.40 11.56 -10.14
CA ALA A 59 -4.64 11.55 -9.36
C ALA A 59 -4.41 11.23 -7.86
N LEU A 60 -3.32 10.52 -7.55
CA LEU A 60 -2.87 10.27 -6.18
C LEU A 60 -2.16 11.46 -5.53
N GLY A 61 -1.95 12.56 -6.24
CA GLY A 61 -1.35 13.79 -5.72
C GLY A 61 0.08 14.08 -6.14
N LEU A 62 0.69 13.23 -6.98
CA LEU A 62 2.01 13.52 -7.54
C LEU A 62 1.90 14.58 -8.64
N SER A 63 2.90 15.46 -8.73
CA SER A 63 3.05 16.30 -9.93
C SER A 63 3.36 15.41 -11.14
N GLU A 64 2.99 15.86 -12.34
CA GLU A 64 3.30 15.12 -13.57
C GLU A 64 4.80 14.79 -13.69
N ARG A 65 5.66 15.74 -13.33
CA ARG A 65 7.12 15.55 -13.31
C ARG A 65 7.54 14.45 -12.32
N ASN A 66 6.98 14.45 -11.10
CA ASN A 66 7.31 13.46 -10.09
C ASN A 66 6.77 12.06 -10.47
N ALA A 67 5.60 11.99 -11.10
CA ALA A 67 5.05 10.74 -11.61
C ALA A 67 5.97 10.12 -12.69
N VAL A 68 6.47 10.94 -13.62
CA VAL A 68 7.43 10.49 -14.65
C VAL A 68 8.76 10.07 -14.03
N LEU A 69 9.31 10.85 -13.09
CA LEU A 69 10.55 10.50 -12.39
C LEU A 69 10.42 9.18 -11.61
N LEU A 70 9.27 8.93 -10.97
CA LEU A 70 9.01 7.67 -10.28
C LEU A 70 8.99 6.50 -11.25
N LEU A 71 8.34 6.65 -12.41
CA LEU A 71 8.32 5.61 -13.46
C LEU A 71 9.71 5.34 -14.03
N TYR A 72 10.54 6.37 -14.23
CA TYR A 72 11.94 6.19 -14.62
C TYR A 72 12.77 5.50 -13.54
N GLY A 73 12.54 5.81 -12.26
CA GLY A 73 13.17 5.11 -11.14
C GLY A 73 12.81 3.62 -11.11
N LEU A 74 11.52 3.28 -11.29
CA LEU A 74 11.07 1.89 -11.39
C LEU A 74 11.66 1.18 -12.61
N ALA A 75 11.75 1.84 -13.76
CA ALA A 75 12.37 1.29 -14.96
C ALA A 75 13.87 1.03 -14.76
N LEU A 76 14.58 1.95 -14.10
CA LEU A 76 15.99 1.77 -13.76
C LEU A 76 16.19 0.58 -12.83
N LEU A 77 15.37 0.47 -11.77
CA LEU A 77 15.41 -0.69 -10.86
C LEU A 77 15.14 -2.00 -11.60
N ALA A 78 14.13 -2.05 -12.47
CA ALA A 78 13.84 -3.22 -13.29
C ALA A 78 15.00 -3.56 -14.24
N GLY A 79 15.66 -2.56 -14.81
CA GLY A 79 16.88 -2.71 -15.60
C GLY A 79 18.05 -3.29 -14.80
N LEU A 80 18.27 -2.82 -13.56
CA LEU A 80 19.28 -3.38 -12.66
C LEU A 80 18.97 -4.83 -12.29
N PHE A 81 17.70 -5.15 -11.99
CA PHE A 81 17.27 -6.53 -11.77
C PHE A 81 17.50 -7.41 -13.00
N SER A 82 17.28 -6.87 -14.21
CA SER A 82 17.54 -7.59 -15.45
C SER A 82 19.02 -7.93 -15.64
N VAL A 83 19.94 -7.03 -15.27
CA VAL A 83 21.38 -7.32 -15.30
C VAL A 83 21.73 -8.39 -14.26
N LEU A 84 21.15 -8.30 -13.07
CA LEU A 84 21.38 -9.27 -12.01
C LEU A 84 20.89 -10.68 -12.40
N VAL A 85 19.67 -10.80 -12.95
CA VAL A 85 19.07 -12.06 -13.43
C VAL A 85 19.92 -12.74 -14.51
N ARG A 86 20.73 -11.98 -15.25
CA ARG A 86 21.66 -12.53 -16.25
C ARG A 86 22.86 -13.23 -15.63
N GLU A 87 23.32 -12.78 -14.47
CA GLU A 87 24.50 -13.33 -13.79
C GLU A 87 24.17 -14.45 -12.80
N LEU A 88 22.91 -14.58 -12.41
CA LEU A 88 22.44 -15.57 -11.43
C LEU A 88 22.11 -16.92 -12.07
N GLN A 89 22.11 -17.96 -11.23
CA GLN A 89 21.65 -19.30 -11.62
C GLN A 89 20.14 -19.28 -11.95
N PRO A 90 19.64 -20.21 -12.78
CA PRO A 90 18.24 -20.21 -13.21
C PRO A 90 17.21 -20.17 -12.06
N VAL A 91 17.46 -20.89 -10.97
CA VAL A 91 16.57 -20.92 -9.81
C VAL A 91 16.57 -19.58 -9.06
N GLN A 92 17.76 -19.02 -8.81
CA GLN A 92 17.92 -17.68 -8.21
C GLN A 92 17.21 -16.62 -9.05
N SER A 93 17.32 -16.72 -10.38
CA SER A 93 16.60 -15.87 -11.31
C SER A 93 15.08 -16.02 -11.21
N ILE A 94 14.55 -17.25 -11.11
CA ILE A 94 13.10 -17.48 -10.87
C ILE A 94 12.66 -16.86 -9.54
N ALA A 95 13.45 -16.97 -8.48
CA ALA A 95 13.13 -16.37 -7.19
C ALA A 95 13.06 -14.84 -7.26
N ILE A 96 14.02 -14.19 -7.91
CA ILE A 96 14.00 -12.73 -8.12
C ILE A 96 12.83 -12.30 -8.99
N ILE A 97 12.55 -13.03 -10.08
CA ILE A 97 11.40 -12.75 -10.94
C ILE A 97 10.10 -12.86 -10.15
N THR A 98 9.96 -13.90 -9.32
CA THR A 98 8.77 -14.10 -8.46
C THR A 98 8.64 -12.96 -7.45
N LEU A 99 9.73 -12.56 -6.79
CA LEU A 99 9.75 -11.43 -5.87
C LEU A 99 9.34 -10.13 -6.58
N PHE A 100 9.88 -9.90 -7.77
CA PHE A 100 9.53 -8.74 -8.59
C PHE A 100 8.02 -8.76 -8.93
N THR A 101 7.50 -9.86 -9.48
CA THR A 101 6.06 -10.03 -9.77
C THR A 101 5.17 -9.82 -8.55
N VAL A 102 5.59 -10.28 -7.37
CA VAL A 102 4.88 -10.01 -6.10
C VAL A 102 4.81 -8.51 -5.82
N VAL A 103 5.94 -7.80 -5.89
CA VAL A 103 5.99 -6.34 -5.70
C VAL A 103 5.09 -5.63 -6.70
N LEU A 104 5.14 -6.03 -7.98
CA LEU A 104 4.29 -5.45 -9.02
C LEU A 104 2.81 -5.64 -8.75
N THR A 105 2.43 -6.84 -8.31
CA THR A 105 1.04 -7.14 -8.05
C THR A 105 0.53 -6.36 -6.84
N LEU A 106 1.36 -6.16 -5.81
CA LEU A 106 1.04 -5.27 -4.69
C LEU A 106 0.84 -3.82 -5.14
N VAL A 107 1.74 -3.30 -5.99
CA VAL A 107 1.61 -1.95 -6.56
C VAL A 107 0.36 -1.82 -7.42
N GLY A 108 0.06 -2.79 -8.29
CA GLY A 108 -1.15 -2.82 -9.11
C GLY A 108 -2.43 -2.83 -8.26
N VAL A 109 -2.51 -3.70 -7.26
CA VAL A 109 -3.66 -3.77 -6.33
C VAL A 109 -3.81 -2.48 -5.51
N TYR A 110 -2.72 -1.75 -5.26
CA TYR A 110 -2.80 -0.42 -4.65
C TYR A 110 -3.40 0.60 -5.63
N LEU A 111 -2.84 0.69 -6.85
CA LEU A 111 -3.28 1.63 -7.88
C LEU A 111 -4.71 1.38 -8.35
N SER A 112 -5.20 0.14 -8.28
CA SER A 112 -6.58 -0.19 -8.67
C SER A 112 -7.63 0.45 -7.75
N LYS A 113 -7.25 0.78 -6.50
CA LYS A 113 -8.14 1.42 -5.52
C LYS A 113 -8.26 2.93 -5.72
N VAL A 114 -7.43 3.52 -6.57
CA VAL A 114 -7.51 4.93 -6.93
C VAL A 114 -8.67 5.09 -7.90
N LYS A 115 -9.74 5.75 -7.45
CA LYS A 115 -10.87 6.11 -8.31
C LYS A 115 -10.39 7.21 -9.26
N VAL A 116 -10.46 6.94 -10.56
CA VAL A 116 -10.10 7.90 -11.64
C VAL A 116 -11.35 8.41 -12.35
N TYR A 117 -12.51 7.80 -12.10
CA TYR A 117 -13.80 8.16 -12.73
C TYR A 117 -14.83 8.53 -11.66
N GLU A 118 -15.72 9.47 -12.00
CA GLU A 118 -16.85 9.92 -11.18
C GLU A 118 -17.86 8.79 -10.95
N GLU A 119 -18.39 8.69 -9.72
CA GLU A 119 -19.24 7.58 -9.25
C GLU A 119 -20.48 7.32 -10.14
N GLN A 120 -21.01 8.36 -10.79
CA GLN A 120 -22.18 8.26 -11.68
C GLN A 120 -21.94 7.37 -12.93
N GLN A 121 -20.73 7.31 -13.46
CA GLN A 121 -20.43 6.48 -14.65
C GLN A 121 -20.23 4.99 -14.32
N GLU A 122 -19.88 4.66 -13.07
CA GLU A 122 -19.75 3.28 -12.60
C GLU A 122 -21.13 2.65 -12.35
N GLU A 123 -22.09 3.41 -11.78
CA GLU A 123 -23.46 2.95 -11.54
C GLU A 123 -24.21 2.62 -12.84
N LEU A 124 -24.05 3.45 -13.88
CA LEU A 124 -24.62 3.21 -15.21
C LEU A 124 -24.03 1.98 -15.92
N ALA A 125 -22.76 1.64 -15.66
CA ALA A 125 -22.14 0.43 -16.21
C ALA A 125 -22.57 -0.84 -15.46
N LEU A 126 -22.81 -0.73 -14.14
CA LEU A 126 -23.30 -1.81 -13.28
C LEU A 126 -24.74 -2.22 -13.62
N GLN A 127 -25.59 -1.25 -13.97
CA GLN A 127 -27.00 -1.50 -14.34
C GLN A 127 -27.16 -2.31 -15.66
N ASN A 128 -26.21 -2.18 -16.60
CA ASN A 128 -26.33 -2.79 -17.93
C ASN A 128 -25.80 -4.23 -18.05
N GLN A 129 -25.17 -4.78 -17.00
CA GLN A 129 -24.69 -6.17 -16.99
C GLN A 129 -25.09 -6.89 -15.71
N ALA A 130 -26.29 -7.50 -15.70
CA ALA A 130 -26.73 -8.40 -14.63
C ALA A 130 -25.79 -9.61 -14.37
N ALA A 131 -24.87 -9.93 -15.30
CA ALA A 131 -23.79 -10.89 -15.10
C ALA A 131 -22.71 -10.39 -14.08
N PHE A 132 -22.63 -9.09 -13.85
CA PHE A 132 -21.77 -8.46 -12.85
C PHE A 132 -22.29 -8.68 -11.41
N GLY A 133 -23.59 -8.97 -11.26
CA GLY A 133 -24.17 -9.49 -10.02
C GLY A 133 -23.57 -10.84 -9.62
N PHE A 134 -23.00 -11.63 -10.53
CA PHE A 134 -22.26 -12.86 -10.20
C PHE A 134 -20.79 -12.60 -9.76
N LEU A 135 -20.26 -11.40 -10.02
CA LEU A 135 -18.99 -10.93 -9.44
C LEU A 135 -19.12 -10.54 -7.95
N LEU A 136 -20.32 -10.65 -7.36
CA LEU A 136 -20.64 -10.61 -5.92
C LEU A 136 -19.91 -11.67 -5.06
N ASN A 137 -18.87 -12.32 -5.58
CA ASN A 137 -17.86 -13.05 -4.81
C ASN A 137 -16.49 -12.34 -4.77
N LEU A 138 -16.49 -11.00 -4.78
CA LEU A 138 -15.31 -10.15 -4.57
C LEU A 138 -14.52 -10.48 -3.29
N SER A 139 -15.21 -10.97 -2.24
CA SER A 139 -14.55 -11.47 -1.01
C SER A 139 -13.71 -12.73 -1.27
N HIS A 140 -14.21 -13.69 -2.07
CA HIS A 140 -13.48 -14.90 -2.44
C HIS A 140 -12.30 -14.60 -3.37
N LYS A 141 -12.47 -13.72 -4.37
CA LYS A 141 -11.36 -13.31 -5.26
C LYS A 141 -10.23 -12.63 -4.51
N ARG A 142 -10.57 -11.78 -3.54
CA ARG A 142 -9.59 -11.15 -2.66
C ARG A 142 -8.87 -12.21 -1.82
N ARG A 143 -9.60 -13.10 -1.13
CA ARG A 143 -8.97 -14.16 -0.33
C ARG A 143 -8.05 -15.07 -1.14
N ILE A 144 -8.46 -15.45 -2.35
CA ILE A 144 -7.62 -16.23 -3.27
C ILE A 144 -6.32 -15.48 -3.58
N PHE A 145 -6.41 -14.18 -3.87
CA PHE A 145 -5.23 -13.35 -4.08
C PHE A 145 -4.31 -13.32 -2.85
N GLU A 146 -4.86 -13.13 -1.66
CA GLU A 146 -4.09 -13.12 -0.41
C GLU A 146 -3.39 -14.46 -0.16
N VAL A 147 -4.06 -15.59 -0.43
CA VAL A 147 -3.49 -16.94 -0.30
C VAL A 147 -2.39 -17.20 -1.33
N VAL A 148 -2.59 -16.81 -2.60
CA VAL A 148 -1.57 -16.98 -3.66
C VAL A 148 -0.34 -16.12 -3.38
N LEU A 149 -0.54 -14.88 -2.94
CA LEU A 149 0.54 -14.00 -2.49
C LEU A 149 1.32 -14.65 -1.36
N ASP A 150 0.63 -15.10 -0.30
CA ASP A 150 1.29 -15.69 0.86
C ASP A 150 2.01 -17.00 0.51
N ALA A 151 1.49 -17.81 -0.42
CA ALA A 151 2.18 -18.99 -0.93
C ALA A 151 3.51 -18.63 -1.61
N ALA A 152 3.52 -17.57 -2.43
CA ALA A 152 4.74 -17.05 -3.03
C ALA A 152 5.72 -16.51 -1.98
N LEU A 153 5.23 -15.78 -0.98
CA LEU A 153 6.06 -15.28 0.13
C LEU A 153 6.66 -16.41 0.97
N ILE A 154 5.90 -17.48 1.23
CA ILE A 154 6.40 -18.69 1.90
C ILE A 154 7.51 -19.33 1.08
N ALA A 155 7.30 -19.50 -0.23
CA ALA A 155 8.32 -20.11 -1.10
C ALA A 155 9.60 -19.27 -1.15
N LEU A 156 9.46 -17.94 -1.27
CA LEU A 156 10.59 -17.00 -1.30
C LEU A 156 11.34 -16.95 0.04
N ALA A 157 10.63 -16.93 1.17
CA ALA A 157 11.26 -16.93 2.49
C ALA A 157 12.01 -18.24 2.75
N TYR A 158 11.41 -19.38 2.39
CA TYR A 158 12.04 -20.67 2.56
C TYR A 158 13.26 -20.82 1.65
N TYR A 159 13.15 -20.46 0.38
CA TYR A 159 14.28 -20.44 -0.55
C TYR A 159 15.40 -19.50 -0.07
N GLY A 160 15.04 -18.28 0.35
CA GLY A 160 15.98 -17.31 0.89
C GLY A 160 16.72 -17.81 2.12
N SER A 161 16.07 -18.61 2.98
CA SER A 161 16.74 -19.22 4.14
C SER A 161 17.84 -20.20 3.74
N TYR A 162 17.64 -21.02 2.70
CA TYR A 162 18.67 -21.91 2.18
C TYR A 162 19.82 -21.13 1.54
N VAL A 163 19.51 -20.09 0.75
CA VAL A 163 20.53 -19.24 0.13
C VAL A 163 21.38 -18.52 1.20
N LEU A 164 20.77 -18.00 2.27
CA LEU A 164 21.50 -17.31 3.32
C LEU A 164 22.41 -18.24 4.15
N ILE A 165 22.00 -19.50 4.34
CA ILE A 165 22.75 -20.45 5.19
C ILE A 165 23.81 -21.19 4.39
N PHE A 166 23.52 -21.59 3.16
CA PHE A 166 24.37 -22.47 2.36
C PHE A 166 24.94 -21.79 1.10
N GLY A 167 24.51 -20.57 0.78
CA GLY A 167 24.89 -19.90 -0.46
C GLY A 167 24.27 -20.59 -1.67
N ASN A 168 25.13 -21.09 -2.57
CA ASN A 168 24.72 -21.85 -3.74
C ASN A 168 24.48 -23.31 -3.35
N PHE A 169 23.23 -23.64 -3.04
CA PHE A 169 22.83 -24.96 -2.55
C PHE A 169 22.16 -25.81 -3.63
N GLU A 170 21.85 -25.20 -4.78
CA GLU A 170 21.18 -25.82 -5.93
C GLU A 170 21.98 -26.98 -6.51
N ALA A 171 23.31 -26.95 -6.38
CA ALA A 171 24.21 -28.03 -6.80
C ALA A 171 24.43 -29.11 -5.72
N SER A 172 23.86 -28.95 -4.52
CA SER A 172 24.08 -29.85 -3.37
C SER A 172 22.88 -30.74 -3.11
N GLU A 173 23.05 -31.76 -2.27
CA GLU A 173 21.95 -32.64 -1.83
C GLU A 173 20.78 -31.87 -1.16
N ASN A 174 21.07 -30.69 -0.61
CA ASN A 174 20.08 -29.79 -0.03
C ASN A 174 19.01 -29.33 -1.03
N TRP A 175 19.32 -29.28 -2.34
CA TRP A 175 18.33 -28.95 -3.36
C TRP A 175 17.18 -29.95 -3.39
N THR A 176 17.50 -31.24 -3.31
CA THR A 176 16.49 -32.30 -3.29
C THR A 176 15.63 -32.22 -2.04
N LEU A 177 16.24 -31.93 -0.89
CA LEU A 177 15.53 -31.73 0.37
C LEU A 177 14.59 -30.52 0.29
N PHE A 178 15.06 -29.40 -0.26
CA PHE A 178 14.27 -28.19 -0.48
C PHE A 178 13.04 -28.46 -1.35
N VAL A 179 13.22 -29.04 -2.55
CA VAL A 179 12.12 -29.29 -3.49
C VAL A 179 11.07 -30.23 -2.90
N LYS A 180 11.49 -31.29 -2.18
CA LYS A 180 10.57 -32.23 -1.53
C LYS A 180 9.82 -31.64 -0.34
N SER A 181 10.46 -30.76 0.43
CA SER A 181 9.88 -30.16 1.64
C SER A 181 9.02 -28.93 1.35
N LEU A 182 9.31 -28.17 0.29
CA LEU A 182 8.62 -26.92 -0.04
C LEU A 182 7.09 -27.04 -0.12
N PRO A 183 6.49 -28.02 -0.83
CA PRO A 183 5.03 -28.15 -0.90
C PRO A 183 4.40 -28.42 0.48
N ILE A 184 5.07 -29.22 1.31
CA ILE A 184 4.63 -29.54 2.67
C ILE A 184 4.60 -28.26 3.52
N LEU A 185 5.67 -27.47 3.46
CA LEU A 185 5.76 -26.20 4.20
C LEU A 185 4.69 -25.20 3.75
N ILE A 186 4.44 -25.08 2.45
CA ILE A 186 3.39 -24.21 1.91
C ILE A 186 2.04 -24.61 2.49
N VAL A 187 1.67 -25.90 2.41
CA VAL A 187 0.36 -26.38 2.90
C VAL A 187 0.22 -26.16 4.41
N LEU A 188 1.24 -26.50 5.21
CA LEU A 188 1.19 -26.37 6.66
C LEU A 188 1.11 -24.92 7.11
N LYS A 189 1.90 -24.02 6.50
CA LYS A 189 1.88 -22.60 6.85
C LYS A 189 0.60 -21.91 6.43
N LEU A 190 0.09 -22.18 5.22
CA LEU A 190 -1.21 -21.65 4.80
C LEU A 190 -2.33 -22.15 5.72
N SER A 191 -2.29 -23.42 6.14
CA SER A 191 -3.25 -23.98 7.11
C SER A 191 -3.15 -23.27 8.46
N ALA A 192 -1.93 -23.03 8.96
CA ALA A 192 -1.71 -22.26 10.18
C ALA A 192 -2.25 -20.83 10.07
N PHE A 193 -2.06 -20.18 8.93
CA PHE A 193 -2.56 -18.83 8.67
C PHE A 193 -4.09 -18.77 8.63
N LEU A 194 -4.74 -19.79 8.08
CA LEU A 194 -6.20 -19.94 8.10
C LEU A 194 -6.73 -20.10 9.53
N VAL A 195 -6.10 -20.97 10.34
CA VAL A 195 -6.50 -21.24 11.73
C VAL A 195 -6.31 -20.01 12.63
N VAL A 196 -5.16 -19.35 12.54
CA VAL A 196 -4.86 -18.15 13.33
C VAL A 196 -5.68 -16.93 12.87
N GLY A 197 -6.20 -16.96 11.64
CA GLY A 197 -7.07 -15.92 11.11
C GLY A 197 -6.31 -14.77 10.45
N VAL A 198 -5.14 -15.03 9.86
CA VAL A 198 -4.36 -14.03 9.09
C VAL A 198 -5.20 -13.37 7.99
N TYR A 199 -6.11 -14.14 7.37
CA TYR A 199 -6.98 -13.70 6.28
C TYR A 199 -8.30 -13.05 6.75
N ARG A 200 -8.51 -12.86 8.06
CA ARG A 200 -9.69 -12.16 8.59
C ARG A 200 -9.52 -10.63 8.58
N GLY A 201 -8.28 -10.14 8.53
CA GLY A 201 -7.95 -8.72 8.62
C GLY A 201 -8.22 -7.94 7.34
N ILE A 202 -8.64 -6.68 7.47
CA ILE A 202 -8.79 -5.76 6.33
C ILE A 202 -7.48 -5.00 6.15
N TRP A 203 -6.73 -5.29 5.07
CA TRP A 203 -5.41 -4.72 4.80
C TRP A 203 -5.31 -3.19 4.91
N ARG A 204 -6.39 -2.46 4.54
CA ARG A 204 -6.47 -0.99 4.65
C ARG A 204 -6.30 -0.48 6.09
N TYR A 205 -6.66 -1.29 7.08
CA TYR A 205 -6.66 -0.94 8.50
C TYR A 205 -5.62 -1.73 9.30
N THR A 206 -4.67 -2.38 8.61
CA THR A 206 -3.59 -3.14 9.28
C THR A 206 -2.85 -2.24 10.27
N SER A 207 -2.83 -2.67 11.52
CA SER A 207 -2.30 -1.99 12.67
C SER A 207 -1.13 -2.78 13.28
N ILE A 208 -0.45 -2.20 14.27
CA ILE A 208 0.59 -2.90 15.03
C ILE A 208 0.02 -4.16 15.70
N ARG A 209 -1.27 -4.18 16.05
CA ARG A 209 -1.91 -5.36 16.65
C ARG A 209 -1.98 -6.53 15.68
N ASP A 210 -2.01 -6.29 14.37
CA ASP A 210 -2.03 -7.36 13.36
C ASP A 210 -0.68 -8.07 13.23
N LEU A 211 0.43 -7.41 13.63
CA LEU A 211 1.73 -8.08 13.71
C LEU A 211 1.71 -9.25 14.69
N VAL A 212 0.93 -9.16 15.76
CA VAL A 212 0.77 -10.27 16.73
C VAL A 212 0.08 -11.46 16.06
N THR A 213 -0.91 -11.21 15.20
CA THR A 213 -1.59 -12.26 14.44
C THR A 213 -0.63 -12.91 13.44
N PHE A 214 0.20 -12.12 12.74
CA PHE A 214 1.21 -12.66 11.82
C PHE A 214 2.27 -13.46 12.57
N PHE A 215 2.75 -12.95 13.70
CA PHE A 215 3.70 -13.67 14.55
C PHE A 215 3.14 -15.02 15.00
N LYS A 216 1.91 -15.06 15.54
CA LYS A 216 1.24 -16.32 15.93
C LYS A 216 1.11 -17.29 14.75
N GLY A 217 0.71 -16.78 13.58
CA GLY A 217 0.56 -17.58 12.36
C GLY A 217 1.89 -18.18 11.89
N VAL A 218 2.94 -17.38 11.85
CA VAL A 218 4.29 -17.81 11.48
C VAL A 218 4.84 -18.79 12.50
N SER A 219 4.72 -18.52 13.80
CA SER A 219 5.17 -19.43 14.85
C SER A 219 4.47 -20.79 14.76
N LEU A 220 3.14 -20.81 14.63
CA LEU A 220 2.38 -22.05 14.48
C LEU A 220 2.80 -22.80 13.20
N GLY A 221 2.90 -22.09 12.07
CA GLY A 221 3.32 -22.68 10.79
C GLY A 221 4.73 -23.25 10.83
N SER A 222 5.68 -22.55 11.47
CA SER A 222 7.05 -23.02 11.67
C SER A 222 7.11 -24.24 12.59
N VAL A 223 6.36 -24.27 13.69
CA VAL A 223 6.28 -25.44 14.58
C VAL A 223 5.71 -26.64 13.83
N LEU A 224 4.61 -26.47 13.09
CA LEU A 224 4.04 -27.55 12.28
C LEU A 224 5.01 -28.05 11.22
N SER A 225 5.75 -27.14 10.57
CA SER A 225 6.76 -27.49 9.57
C SER A 225 7.91 -28.29 10.20
N ILE A 226 8.43 -27.86 11.34
CA ILE A 226 9.48 -28.55 12.11
C ILE A 226 9.00 -29.96 12.51
N LEU A 227 7.77 -30.09 13.02
CA LEU A 227 7.18 -31.38 13.39
C LEU A 227 7.01 -32.30 12.17
N ALA A 228 6.54 -31.78 11.04
CA ALA A 228 6.40 -32.57 9.83
C ALA A 228 7.76 -33.07 9.31
N ILE A 229 8.79 -32.22 9.35
CA ILE A 229 10.15 -32.61 8.95
C ILE A 229 10.76 -33.62 9.93
N LEU A 230 10.49 -33.49 11.23
CA LEU A 230 10.87 -34.50 12.23
C LEU A 230 10.23 -35.85 11.93
N LEU A 231 8.92 -35.89 11.65
CA LEU A 231 8.21 -37.15 11.46
C LEU A 231 8.53 -37.83 10.13
N LEU A 232 8.68 -37.05 9.05
CA LEU A 232 8.88 -37.58 7.70
C LEU A 232 10.35 -37.82 7.35
N TYR A 233 11.25 -36.98 7.85
CA TYR A 233 12.68 -36.99 7.48
C TYR A 233 13.62 -37.17 8.69
N ARG A 234 13.09 -37.26 9.93
CA ARG A 234 13.87 -37.45 11.16
C ARG A 234 14.99 -36.42 11.38
N PHE A 235 14.87 -35.24 10.75
CA PHE A 235 15.95 -34.24 10.66
C PHE A 235 17.27 -34.73 10.05
N GLU A 236 17.29 -35.89 9.40
CA GLU A 236 18.49 -36.32 8.68
C GLU A 236 18.77 -35.32 7.55
N PHE A 237 20.00 -34.78 7.54
CA PHE A 237 20.48 -33.80 6.55
C PHE A 237 19.77 -32.42 6.56
N PHE A 238 18.93 -32.12 7.55
CA PHE A 238 18.30 -30.79 7.69
C PHE A 238 19.00 -29.93 8.75
N SER A 239 19.43 -28.73 8.36
CA SER A 239 19.86 -27.73 9.35
C SER A 239 18.66 -27.09 10.03
N ARG A 240 18.65 -27.11 11.37
CA ARG A 240 17.57 -26.53 12.20
C ARG A 240 17.49 -25.00 12.07
N SER A 241 18.60 -24.34 11.73
CA SER A 241 18.65 -22.88 11.57
C SER A 241 17.81 -22.39 10.39
N ILE A 242 17.56 -23.24 9.39
CA ILE A 242 16.72 -22.94 8.21
C ILE A 242 15.35 -22.44 8.64
N PHE A 243 14.68 -23.17 9.55
CA PHE A 243 13.32 -22.83 9.99
C PHE A 243 13.26 -21.54 10.81
N ILE A 244 14.34 -21.17 11.49
CA ILE A 244 14.43 -19.91 12.24
C ILE A 244 14.59 -18.74 11.25
N VAL A 245 15.52 -18.86 10.30
CA VAL A 245 15.76 -17.83 9.27
C VAL A 245 14.53 -17.66 8.38
N ASP A 246 13.94 -18.77 7.93
CA ASP A 246 12.69 -18.79 7.17
C ASP A 246 11.54 -18.14 7.95
N GLY A 247 11.37 -18.45 9.24
CA GLY A 247 10.37 -17.82 10.09
C GLY A 247 10.53 -16.30 10.18
N LEU A 248 11.77 -15.82 10.36
CA LEU A 248 12.08 -14.39 10.38
C LEU A 248 11.79 -13.73 9.04
N LEU A 249 12.32 -14.29 7.94
CA LEU A 249 12.10 -13.77 6.58
C LEU A 249 10.61 -13.71 6.25
N LEU A 250 9.86 -14.76 6.59
CA LEU A 250 8.42 -14.83 6.33
C LEU A 250 7.65 -13.81 7.15
N LEU A 251 8.00 -13.62 8.43
CA LEU A 251 7.36 -12.61 9.27
C LEU A 251 7.54 -11.19 8.69
N PHE A 252 8.77 -10.85 8.28
CA PHE A 252 9.04 -9.57 7.64
C PHE A 252 8.36 -9.43 6.27
N ALA A 253 8.32 -10.49 5.47
CA ALA A 253 7.65 -10.49 4.17
C ALA A 253 6.12 -10.30 4.31
N LEU A 254 5.49 -10.97 5.28
CA LEU A 254 4.06 -10.77 5.57
C LEU A 254 3.82 -9.35 6.09
N ALA A 255 4.55 -8.89 7.10
CA ALA A 255 4.38 -7.54 7.62
C ALA A 255 4.60 -6.48 6.52
N GLY A 256 5.67 -6.62 5.73
CA GLY A 256 6.02 -5.73 4.63
C GLY A 256 4.96 -5.69 3.54
N SER A 257 4.45 -6.85 3.09
CA SER A 257 3.42 -6.92 2.04
C SER A 257 2.12 -6.23 2.44
N ARG A 258 1.69 -6.32 3.71
CA ARG A 258 0.51 -5.58 4.20
C ARG A 258 0.82 -4.10 4.46
N MET A 259 1.98 -3.81 5.05
CA MET A 259 2.37 -2.45 5.42
C MET A 259 2.70 -1.57 4.21
N ALA A 260 3.06 -2.18 3.08
CA ALA A 260 3.25 -1.50 1.79
C ALA A 260 2.05 -0.57 1.48
N PHE A 261 0.81 -1.03 1.67
CA PHE A 261 -0.40 -0.24 1.43
C PHE A 261 -0.46 1.05 2.28
N ARG A 262 0.05 1.01 3.51
CA ARG A 262 0.10 2.17 4.41
C ARG A 262 1.23 3.11 4.02
N VAL A 263 2.41 2.55 3.77
CA VAL A 263 3.61 3.32 3.40
C VAL A 263 3.38 4.06 2.08
N PHE A 264 2.83 3.40 1.07
CA PHE A 264 2.50 4.06 -0.20
C PHE A 264 1.56 5.25 -0.01
N ARG A 265 0.53 5.13 0.84
CA ARG A 265 -0.38 6.25 1.13
C ARG A 265 0.31 7.40 1.88
N GLN A 266 1.28 7.10 2.74
CA GLN A 266 2.00 8.12 3.51
C GLN A 266 3.08 8.83 2.67
N LEU A 267 3.68 8.12 1.71
CA LEU A 267 4.71 8.66 0.82
C LEU A 267 4.13 9.45 -0.35
N LEU A 268 2.89 9.16 -0.76
CA LEU A 268 2.19 9.99 -1.73
C LEU A 268 1.76 11.29 -1.05
N PRO A 269 2.16 12.46 -1.58
CA PRO A 269 1.65 13.73 -1.10
C PRO A 269 0.12 13.67 -1.09
N ALA A 270 -0.52 14.03 0.01
CA ALA A 270 -1.94 14.35 -0.03
C ALA A 270 -2.13 15.32 -1.21
N ALA A 271 -3.03 14.98 -2.14
CA ALA A 271 -3.19 15.71 -3.40
C ALA A 271 -3.03 17.20 -3.15
N ASN A 272 -2.09 17.82 -3.87
CA ASN A 272 -1.75 19.23 -3.73
C ASN A 272 -3.05 20.02 -3.63
N VAL A 273 -3.26 20.61 -2.47
CA VAL A 273 -4.48 21.34 -2.14
C VAL A 273 -4.37 22.75 -2.71
N GLY A 274 -4.02 22.81 -4.00
CA GLY A 274 -3.46 23.99 -4.64
C GLY A 274 -4.49 25.03 -5.05
N ASP A 275 -5.73 24.62 -5.33
CA ASP A 275 -6.80 25.49 -5.85
C ASP A 275 -8.09 25.45 -5.02
N GLY A 276 -8.06 24.82 -3.83
CA GLY A 276 -9.19 24.81 -2.91
C GLY A 276 -9.31 26.10 -2.10
N CYS A 277 -10.50 26.33 -1.53
CA CYS A 277 -10.77 27.44 -0.61
C CYS A 277 -9.79 27.39 0.57
N LYS A 278 -8.99 28.44 0.76
CA LYS A 278 -7.92 28.45 1.76
C LYS A 278 -8.47 28.53 3.17
N VAL A 279 -8.27 27.47 3.94
CA VAL A 279 -8.82 27.35 5.30
C VAL A 279 -7.78 27.37 6.40
N LEU A 280 -8.10 28.10 7.47
CA LEU A 280 -7.33 28.12 8.70
C LEU A 280 -8.10 27.37 9.78
N ILE A 281 -7.47 26.36 10.40
CA ILE A 281 -8.13 25.55 11.42
C ILE A 281 -7.86 26.17 12.79
N TYR A 282 -8.91 26.69 13.44
CA TYR A 282 -8.81 27.25 14.79
C TYR A 282 -9.00 26.13 15.82
N GLY A 283 -7.95 25.90 16.61
CA GLY A 283 -7.76 24.81 17.55
C GLY A 283 -6.76 23.77 17.03
N ALA A 284 -5.57 23.69 17.61
CA ALA A 284 -4.53 22.71 17.29
C ALA A 284 -4.52 21.55 18.31
N GLY A 285 -5.70 21.03 18.64
CA GLY A 285 -5.88 19.83 19.48
C GLY A 285 -6.41 18.66 18.66
N ASP A 286 -6.88 17.60 19.35
CA ASP A 286 -7.40 16.40 18.70
C ASP A 286 -8.58 16.70 17.75
N GLY A 287 -9.45 17.65 18.12
CA GLY A 287 -10.55 18.09 17.27
C GLY A 287 -10.08 18.73 15.96
N GLY A 288 -9.03 19.57 16.03
CA GLY A 288 -8.46 20.21 14.84
C GLY A 288 -7.69 19.22 13.97
N GLU A 289 -6.95 18.29 14.58
CA GLU A 289 -6.29 17.20 13.85
C GLU A 289 -7.30 16.37 13.07
N LEU A 290 -8.43 16.05 13.70
CA LEU A 290 -9.48 15.27 13.08
C LEU A 290 -10.16 16.00 11.92
N VAL A 291 -10.42 17.31 12.07
CA VAL A 291 -10.91 18.16 10.97
C VAL A 291 -9.91 18.17 9.81
N LEU A 292 -8.62 18.38 10.08
CA LEU A 292 -7.59 18.33 9.03
C LEU A 292 -7.59 16.98 8.30
N ARG A 293 -7.71 15.89 9.06
CA ARG A 293 -7.74 14.54 8.51
C ARG A 293 -8.96 14.34 7.61
N GLU A 294 -10.11 14.88 8.00
CA GLU A 294 -11.34 14.78 7.21
C GLU A 294 -11.25 15.61 5.93
N LEU A 295 -10.69 16.82 5.99
CA LEU A 295 -10.44 17.65 4.80
C LEU A 295 -9.49 16.96 3.82
N LYS A 296 -8.44 16.30 4.32
CA LYS A 296 -7.50 15.55 3.48
C LYS A 296 -8.12 14.27 2.89
N ASN A 297 -9.09 13.67 3.56
CA ASN A 297 -9.74 12.44 3.10
C ASN A 297 -10.89 12.69 2.12
N ASN A 298 -11.45 13.91 2.10
CA ASN A 298 -12.58 14.30 1.25
C ASN A 298 -12.19 15.46 0.31
N PRO A 299 -11.38 15.19 -0.74
CA PRO A 299 -10.93 16.22 -1.67
C PRO A 299 -12.07 16.94 -2.39
N ASP A 300 -13.24 16.29 -2.53
CA ASP A 300 -14.45 16.87 -3.15
C ASP A 300 -14.97 18.10 -2.42
N TRP A 301 -14.61 18.30 -1.14
CA TRP A 301 -14.96 19.50 -0.39
C TRP A 301 -14.16 20.73 -0.83
N ASN A 302 -13.13 20.55 -1.66
CA ASN A 302 -12.32 21.62 -2.25
C ASN A 302 -11.77 22.64 -1.24
N TYR A 303 -11.29 22.16 -0.09
CA TYR A 303 -10.68 22.98 0.95
C TYR A 303 -9.17 22.83 0.98
N ALA A 304 -8.45 23.94 1.17
CA ALA A 304 -6.99 24.04 1.23
C ALA A 304 -6.48 24.49 2.61
N PRO A 305 -6.17 23.55 3.53
CA PRO A 305 -5.69 23.89 4.85
C PRO A 305 -4.31 24.58 4.79
N VAL A 306 -4.24 25.84 5.22
CA VAL A 306 -2.98 26.62 5.23
C VAL A 306 -2.24 26.54 6.56
N GLY A 307 -2.93 26.19 7.65
CA GLY A 307 -2.34 26.19 8.98
C GLY A 307 -3.35 25.97 10.10
N PHE A 308 -2.82 25.90 11.31
CA PHE A 308 -3.59 25.90 12.54
C PHE A 308 -3.41 27.21 13.30
N VAL A 309 -4.41 27.60 14.08
CA VAL A 309 -4.29 28.65 15.11
C VAL A 309 -4.64 28.03 16.45
N ASP A 310 -3.83 28.29 17.47
CA ASP A 310 -4.15 27.88 18.84
C ASP A 310 -3.75 29.00 19.82
N ASP A 311 -4.54 29.16 20.88
CA ASP A 311 -4.29 30.16 21.92
C ASP A 311 -3.26 29.66 22.95
N ASP A 312 -2.96 28.35 22.97
CA ASP A 312 -1.90 27.76 23.78
C ASP A 312 -0.50 28.17 23.26
N PRO A 313 0.27 28.97 24.03
CA PRO A 313 1.60 29.40 23.62
C PRO A 313 2.57 28.23 23.41
N LEU A 314 2.36 27.10 24.11
CA LEU A 314 3.19 25.90 23.96
C LEU A 314 3.05 25.24 22.59
N LYS A 315 2.01 25.57 21.81
CA LYS A 315 1.79 25.03 20.47
C LYS A 315 2.27 25.96 19.36
N THR A 316 2.51 27.23 19.66
CA THR A 316 2.95 28.21 18.68
C THR A 316 4.28 27.79 18.04
N GLY A 317 4.35 27.83 16.71
CA GLY A 317 5.52 27.44 15.93
C GLY A 317 5.70 25.93 15.71
N LYS A 318 4.91 25.08 16.37
CA LYS A 318 4.92 23.63 16.12
C LYS A 318 4.29 23.30 14.76
N VAL A 319 4.47 22.05 14.32
CA VAL A 319 3.97 21.55 13.03
C VAL A 319 3.10 20.31 13.26
N ILE A 320 1.91 20.29 12.67
CA ILE A 320 0.97 19.16 12.69
C ILE A 320 0.70 18.76 11.23
N HIS A 321 1.03 17.51 10.86
CA HIS A 321 0.82 16.98 9.49
C HIS A 321 1.38 17.88 8.37
N GLY A 322 2.52 18.55 8.64
CA GLY A 322 3.20 19.47 7.71
C GLY A 322 2.71 20.92 7.77
N LEU A 323 1.66 21.23 8.54
CA LEU A 323 1.11 22.57 8.68
C LEU A 323 1.57 23.25 9.97
N LYS A 324 1.95 24.53 9.87
CA LYS A 324 2.40 25.33 11.02
C LYS A 324 1.23 25.68 11.93
N VAL A 325 1.48 25.67 13.23
CA VAL A 325 0.58 26.20 14.25
C VAL A 325 0.99 27.64 14.56
N TYR A 326 0.11 28.58 14.26
CA TYR A 326 0.29 29.99 14.58
C TYR A 326 -0.33 30.30 15.95
N GLY A 327 0.20 31.32 16.62
CA GLY A 327 -0.40 31.84 17.84
C GLY A 327 -1.70 32.57 17.54
N GLY A 328 -2.73 32.34 18.36
CA GLY A 328 -4.00 33.04 18.24
C GLY A 328 -3.97 34.48 18.76
N ASN A 329 -3.15 34.76 19.77
CA ASN A 329 -3.19 36.03 20.50
C ASN A 329 -2.70 37.21 19.63
N GLY A 330 -3.64 38.01 19.11
CA GLY A 330 -3.38 39.26 18.38
C GLY A 330 -2.87 39.10 16.93
N SER A 331 -2.35 37.95 16.54
CA SER A 331 -1.78 37.73 15.19
C SER A 331 -2.76 37.20 14.15
N LEU A 332 -4.00 36.85 14.52
CA LEU A 332 -4.97 36.20 13.62
C LEU A 332 -5.19 36.99 12.32
N LYS A 333 -5.32 38.32 12.43
CA LYS A 333 -5.52 39.22 11.28
C LYS A 333 -4.36 39.17 10.28
N THR A 334 -3.13 39.19 10.79
CA THR A 334 -1.90 39.12 9.98
C THR A 334 -1.79 37.74 9.32
N ILE A 335 -2.05 36.68 10.08
CA ILE A 335 -2.01 35.29 9.58
C ILE A 335 -3.00 35.10 8.42
N CYS A 336 -4.23 35.60 8.57
CA CYS A 336 -5.24 35.52 7.51
C CYS A 336 -4.81 36.24 6.23
N ARG A 337 -4.21 37.43 6.34
CA ARG A 337 -3.72 38.19 5.19
C ARG A 337 -2.53 37.53 4.50
N ASP A 338 -1.50 37.18 5.27
CA ASP A 338 -0.25 36.62 4.75
C ASP A 338 -0.49 35.30 4.01
N ASN A 339 -1.44 34.50 4.50
CA ASN A 339 -1.78 33.20 3.92
C ASN A 339 -2.98 33.24 2.97
N LYS A 340 -3.58 34.42 2.74
CA LYS A 340 -4.79 34.61 1.92
C LYS A 340 -5.92 33.66 2.31
N VAL A 341 -6.23 33.59 3.61
CA VAL A 341 -7.29 32.73 4.16
C VAL A 341 -8.65 33.24 3.69
N GLU A 342 -9.49 32.34 3.21
CA GLU A 342 -10.86 32.60 2.79
C GLU A 342 -11.88 32.13 3.84
N GLU A 343 -11.53 31.10 4.62
CA GLU A 343 -12.41 30.55 5.64
C GLU A 343 -11.66 30.09 6.91
N ILE A 344 -12.26 30.29 8.08
CA ILE A 344 -11.79 29.77 9.36
C ILE A 344 -12.71 28.63 9.82
N LEU A 345 -12.12 27.48 10.12
CA LEU A 345 -12.80 26.31 10.65
C LEU A 345 -12.56 26.20 12.15
N LEU A 346 -13.59 26.51 12.95
CA LEU A 346 -13.57 26.34 14.40
C LEU A 346 -13.72 24.85 14.76
N SER A 347 -12.65 24.24 15.26
CA SER A 347 -12.63 22.84 15.72
C SER A 347 -12.82 22.70 17.24
N VAL A 348 -12.73 23.82 17.98
CA VAL A 348 -12.88 23.85 19.43
C VAL A 348 -14.37 23.81 19.80
N ARG A 349 -14.77 22.85 20.66
CA ARG A 349 -16.17 22.69 21.09
C ARG A 349 -16.69 23.92 21.85
N ASN A 350 -15.91 24.39 22.81
CA ASN A 350 -16.22 25.54 23.66
C ASN A 350 -15.15 26.62 23.52
N VAL A 351 -15.41 27.60 22.66
CA VAL A 351 -14.63 28.84 22.59
C VAL A 351 -15.25 29.85 23.55
N PRO A 352 -14.46 30.51 24.43
CA PRO A 352 -14.97 31.55 25.30
C PRO A 352 -15.75 32.62 24.50
N PRO A 353 -16.93 33.09 24.97
CA PRO A 353 -17.77 34.01 24.21
C PRO A 353 -17.05 35.29 23.78
N ALA A 354 -16.19 35.84 24.64
CA ALA A 354 -15.37 37.01 24.33
C ALA A 354 -14.42 36.75 23.15
N ARG A 355 -13.77 35.59 23.14
CA ARG A 355 -12.84 35.18 22.07
C ARG A 355 -13.57 34.90 20.76
N LEU A 356 -14.74 34.25 20.82
CA LEU A 356 -15.57 34.01 19.64
C LEU A 356 -16.06 35.34 19.02
N LYS A 357 -16.37 36.34 19.85
CA LYS A 357 -16.75 37.67 19.38
C LYS A 357 -15.59 38.36 18.65
N GLU A 358 -14.39 38.33 19.23
CA GLU A 358 -13.17 38.86 18.60
C GLU A 358 -12.88 38.19 17.24
N VAL A 359 -12.94 36.86 17.18
CA VAL A 359 -12.72 36.12 15.91
C VAL A 359 -13.78 36.49 14.87
N LYS A 360 -15.05 36.65 15.26
CA LYS A 360 -16.13 37.10 14.36
C LYS A 360 -15.88 38.51 13.81
N GLU A 361 -15.42 39.43 14.65
CA GLU A 361 -15.09 40.80 14.24
C GLU A 361 -13.94 40.81 13.22
N ILE A 362 -12.87 40.06 13.49
CA ILE A 362 -11.73 39.92 12.56
C ILE A 362 -12.18 39.29 11.24
N CYS A 363 -12.99 38.23 11.27
CA CYS A 363 -13.57 37.60 10.08
C CYS A 363 -14.38 38.60 9.25
N LYS A 364 -15.21 39.41 9.90
CA LYS A 364 -16.03 40.43 9.23
C LYS A 364 -15.18 41.54 8.60
N GLU A 365 -14.12 41.97 9.27
CA GLU A 365 -13.20 42.98 8.73
C GLU A 365 -12.39 42.51 7.53
N LEU A 366 -12.09 41.21 7.46
CA LEU A 366 -11.28 40.61 6.40
C LEU A 366 -12.10 39.93 5.30
N ASP A 367 -13.42 39.95 5.38
CA ASP A 367 -14.34 39.21 4.50
C ASP A 367 -14.03 37.70 4.44
N VAL A 368 -13.73 37.14 5.62
CA VAL A 368 -13.39 35.72 5.80
C VAL A 368 -14.57 34.96 6.40
N SER A 369 -14.96 33.87 5.77
CA SER A 369 -16.05 33.00 6.25
C SER A 369 -15.66 32.31 7.56
N LEU A 370 -16.61 32.12 8.48
CA LEU A 370 -16.38 31.43 9.75
C LEU A 370 -17.35 30.26 9.87
N LYS A 371 -16.83 29.03 9.83
CA LYS A 371 -17.62 27.81 10.02
C LYS A 371 -17.16 27.04 11.25
N ARG A 372 -18.03 26.15 11.74
CA ARG A 372 -17.71 25.24 12.84
C ARG A 372 -17.65 23.81 12.30
N ALA A 373 -16.58 23.11 12.60
CA ALA A 373 -16.37 21.73 12.18
C ALA A 373 -16.21 20.86 13.42
N PHE A 374 -17.18 19.98 13.68
CA PHE A 374 -17.15 19.02 14.79
C PHE A 374 -17.92 17.76 14.42
N LEU A 375 -17.51 16.64 15.00
CA LEU A 375 -18.28 15.40 14.92
C LEU A 375 -19.37 15.40 15.98
N LYS A 376 -20.60 15.14 15.55
CA LYS A 376 -21.76 14.92 16.41
C LYS A 376 -22.23 13.47 16.21
N ILE A 377 -22.61 12.83 17.31
CA ILE A 377 -23.28 11.53 17.30
C ILE A 377 -24.75 11.83 17.57
N GLU A 378 -25.63 11.37 16.70
CA GLU A 378 -27.07 11.57 16.80
C GLU A 378 -27.76 10.20 16.93
N THR A 379 -28.82 10.14 17.74
CA THR A 379 -29.68 8.96 17.79
C THR A 379 -30.51 8.92 16.52
N VAL A 380 -30.53 7.78 15.85
CA VAL A 380 -31.44 7.53 14.73
C VAL A 380 -32.59 6.71 15.29
N ASP A 381 -33.79 7.28 15.26
CA ASP A 381 -34.99 6.57 15.69
C ASP A 381 -35.31 5.46 14.68
N PHE A 382 -35.64 4.28 15.19
CA PHE A 382 -36.08 3.14 14.38
C PHE A 382 -37.58 3.31 14.11
N GLU A 383 -37.96 4.08 13.09
CA GLU A 383 -39.33 4.06 12.58
C GLU A 383 -39.74 2.69 12.05
#